data_AF-A0A0K8Q4R2-F1
#
_entry.id   AF-A0A0K8Q4R2-F1
#
_cell.length_a   1.000
_cell.length_b   1.000
_cell.length_c   1.000
_cell.angle_alpha   90.00
_cell.angle_beta   90.00
_cell.angle_gamma   90.00
#
_symmetry.space_group_name_H-M   'P 1'
#
loop_
_entity.id
_entity.type
_entity.pdbx_description
1 polymer ?
#
loop_
_entity_poly.entity_id
_entity_poly.type
_entity_poly.pdbx_seq_one_letter_code
_entity_poly.pdbx_strand_id
1 'polypeptide(L)'
;MRAAEWSCYQWFQGGLIFWSPLTGAQPIRGGMKSKYESMGWHLSYLGYPAMPETCVGGECVQAFQGGYLTWTSAASNDYRHTECTTLNDGRVKYTTGDAKRVTLTIAADYGQSYATVAYCKRVAGTYVTDWRTDGRVGASGFKPPGVPSGPTRYNYSPTGSFSVTEAFGLGNPGTALPYRTLNPNSRWGGNPWTDTYNKYFESTSWVGYDENMWYFATGGSHDYRQGAVINYNRPPDSEIVQDAGFAIFLHEHKVPTAGCISLDDWAVEDFLRKSTPGDRIIMGVARDIFR
;
A
#
# COMPACT_ATOMS: atom_id res chain seq x y z
N MET A 1 -20.86 7.96 32.22
CA MET A 1 -22.20 8.43 31.78
C MET A 1 -22.23 8.28 30.27
N ARG A 2 -23.12 7.45 29.71
CA ARG A 2 -23.28 7.32 28.24
C ARG A 2 -24.05 8.56 27.76
N ALA A 3 -23.46 9.35 26.87
CA ALA A 3 -24.18 10.42 26.20
C ALA A 3 -25.39 9.81 25.47
N ALA A 4 -26.56 10.40 25.69
CA ALA A 4 -27.82 9.86 25.22
C ALA A 4 -27.87 9.81 23.68
N GLU A 5 -28.34 8.66 23.18
CA GLU A 5 -28.45 8.24 21.78
C GLU A 5 -29.59 8.94 21.02
N TRP A 6 -29.64 10.27 21.04
CA TRP A 6 -30.67 11.01 20.31
C TRP A 6 -30.08 11.49 18.99
N SER A 7 -30.53 10.87 17.90
CA SER A 7 -30.33 11.35 16.53
C SER A 7 -31.66 11.77 15.94
N CYS A 8 -31.61 12.72 15.00
CA CYS A 8 -32.76 13.13 14.22
C CYS A 8 -32.51 12.77 12.77
N TYR A 9 -33.55 12.38 12.05
CA TYR A 9 -33.47 12.22 10.61
C TYR A 9 -34.73 12.76 9.94
N GLN A 10 -34.56 13.30 8.73
CA GLN A 10 -35.67 13.81 7.93
C GLN A 10 -35.54 13.30 6.50
N TRP A 11 -36.62 12.72 6.00
CA TRP A 11 -36.74 12.24 4.63
C TRP A 11 -37.07 13.38 3.67
N PHE A 12 -36.47 13.31 2.49
CA PHE A 12 -36.70 14.18 1.34
C PHE A 12 -36.91 13.30 0.10
N GLN A 13 -37.53 13.84 -0.95
CA GLN A 13 -37.75 13.06 -2.18
C GLN A 13 -36.44 12.46 -2.73
N GLY A 14 -35.32 13.19 -2.59
CA GLY A 14 -34.00 12.79 -3.12
C GLY A 14 -33.04 12.14 -2.11
N GLY A 15 -33.41 11.99 -0.84
CA GLY A 15 -32.47 11.52 0.17
C GLY A 15 -32.93 11.65 1.61
N LEU A 16 -31.98 11.57 2.52
CA LEU A 16 -32.19 11.60 3.95
C LEU A 16 -31.13 12.53 4.56
N ILE A 17 -31.53 13.41 5.46
CA ILE A 17 -30.59 14.14 6.30
C ILE A 17 -30.57 13.47 7.66
N PHE A 18 -29.40 13.03 8.09
CA PHE A 18 -29.14 12.50 9.43
C PHE A 18 -28.41 13.55 10.26
N TRP A 19 -28.86 13.76 11.49
CA TRP A 19 -28.18 14.62 12.45
C TRP A 19 -27.73 13.82 13.67
N SER A 20 -26.50 14.05 14.11
CA SER A 20 -26.00 13.63 15.43
C SER A 20 -25.22 14.76 16.09
N PRO A 21 -25.09 14.76 17.44
CA PRO A 21 -24.28 15.76 18.13
C PRO A 21 -22.81 15.82 17.68
N LEU A 22 -22.26 14.67 17.25
CA LEU A 22 -20.85 14.56 16.85
C LEU A 22 -20.59 14.98 15.40
N THR A 23 -21.57 14.76 14.51
CA THR A 23 -21.35 14.93 13.06
C THR A 23 -22.16 16.06 12.43
N GLY A 24 -23.10 16.65 13.18
CA GLY A 24 -24.04 17.63 12.63
C GLY A 24 -25.00 17.00 11.62
N ALA A 25 -25.68 17.84 10.85
CA ALA A 25 -26.65 17.40 9.84
C ALA A 25 -25.92 17.06 8.54
N GLN A 26 -26.03 15.81 8.11
CA GLN A 26 -25.34 15.28 6.94
C GLN A 26 -26.33 14.62 5.97
N PRO A 27 -26.26 14.95 4.66
CA PRO A 27 -27.13 14.34 3.66
C PRO A 27 -26.62 12.96 3.27
N ILE A 28 -27.52 12.03 2.97
CA ILE A 28 -27.21 10.78 2.27
C ILE A 28 -28.27 10.51 1.19
N ARG A 29 -27.82 10.12 0.01
CA ARG A 29 -28.67 10.01 -1.18
C ARG A 29 -28.24 8.89 -2.13
N GLY A 30 -29.07 8.64 -3.15
CA GLY A 30 -28.76 7.75 -4.27
C GLY A 30 -28.38 6.32 -3.85
N GLY A 31 -27.46 5.72 -4.62
CA GLY A 31 -26.99 4.34 -4.38
C GLY A 31 -26.32 4.16 -3.01
N MET A 32 -25.62 5.18 -2.49
CA MET A 32 -25.01 5.11 -1.15
C MET A 32 -26.05 5.04 -0.05
N LYS A 33 -27.17 5.78 -0.18
CA LYS A 33 -28.31 5.65 0.74
C LYS A 33 -28.84 4.22 0.73
N SER A 34 -29.09 3.63 -0.43
CA SER A 34 -29.58 2.24 -0.53
C SER A 34 -28.62 1.24 0.10
N LYS A 35 -27.30 1.43 -0.07
CA LYS A 35 -26.29 0.60 0.60
C LYS A 35 -26.33 0.79 2.12
N TYR A 36 -26.31 2.03 2.60
CA TYR A 36 -26.38 2.34 4.03
C TYR A 36 -27.64 1.79 4.70
N GLU A 37 -28.78 1.88 4.00
CA GLU A 37 -30.06 1.28 4.40
C GLU A 37 -29.94 -0.25 4.55
N SER A 38 -29.38 -0.93 3.55
CA SER A 38 -29.18 -2.39 3.59
C SER A 38 -28.27 -2.85 4.72
N MET A 39 -27.42 -1.96 5.25
CA MET A 39 -26.52 -2.22 6.37
C MET A 39 -27.17 -1.96 7.74
N GLY A 40 -28.40 -1.44 7.78
CA GLY A 40 -29.07 -1.06 9.03
C GLY A 40 -28.77 0.37 9.49
N TRP A 41 -28.39 1.27 8.57
CA TRP A 41 -28.16 2.70 8.84
C TRP A 41 -27.08 2.94 9.92
N HIS A 42 -27.34 3.86 10.84
CA HIS A 42 -26.43 4.29 11.91
C HIS A 42 -26.18 3.20 12.97
N LEU A 43 -26.96 2.12 12.94
CA LEU A 43 -26.75 0.94 13.78
C LEU A 43 -25.69 0.00 13.20
N SER A 44 -25.31 0.20 11.94
CA SER A 44 -24.18 -0.50 11.31
C SER A 44 -22.85 -0.04 11.88
N TYR A 45 -21.76 -0.74 11.54
CA TYR A 45 -20.42 -0.34 11.96
C TYR A 45 -20.00 1.03 11.42
N LEU A 46 -20.66 1.55 10.38
CA LEU A 46 -20.35 2.88 9.83
C LEU A 46 -20.75 3.99 10.81
N GLY A 47 -21.76 3.77 11.66
CA GLY A 47 -22.32 4.85 12.47
C GLY A 47 -22.93 5.95 11.61
N TYR A 48 -22.98 7.18 12.12
CA TYR A 48 -23.57 8.31 11.42
C TYR A 48 -22.68 8.82 10.27
N PRO A 49 -23.27 9.40 9.19
CA PRO A 49 -22.48 10.14 8.21
C PRO A 49 -21.75 11.29 8.91
N ALA A 50 -20.47 11.47 8.57
CA ALA A 50 -19.58 12.44 9.19
C ALA A 50 -19.40 13.70 8.34
N MET A 51 -19.51 13.58 7.02
CA MET A 51 -19.41 14.67 6.05
C MET A 51 -20.37 14.44 4.88
N PRO A 52 -20.69 15.47 4.07
CA PRO A 52 -21.40 15.29 2.81
C PRO A 52 -20.56 14.47 1.83
N GLU A 53 -21.21 13.84 0.85
CA GLU A 53 -20.48 13.16 -0.23
C GLU A 53 -19.68 14.15 -1.08
N THR A 54 -18.50 13.73 -1.53
CA THR A 54 -17.68 14.42 -2.53
C THR A 54 -17.59 13.55 -3.77
N CYS A 55 -17.80 14.13 -4.96
CA CYS A 55 -17.74 13.41 -6.23
C CYS A 55 -16.71 14.03 -7.18
N VAL A 56 -15.88 13.18 -7.79
CA VAL A 56 -14.88 13.56 -8.80
C VAL A 56 -14.86 12.50 -9.88
N GLY A 57 -14.99 12.91 -11.15
CA GLY A 57 -14.83 12.00 -12.28
C GLY A 57 -15.81 10.81 -12.34
N GLY A 58 -17.01 10.97 -11.78
CA GLY A 58 -18.03 9.90 -11.75
C GLY A 58 -17.89 8.92 -10.57
N GLU A 59 -16.89 9.12 -9.72
CA GLU A 59 -16.77 8.44 -8.42
C GLU A 59 -17.20 9.39 -7.31
N CYS A 60 -17.86 8.86 -6.29
CA CYS A 60 -18.24 9.58 -5.09
C CYS A 60 -17.73 8.84 -3.85
N VAL A 61 -17.40 9.61 -2.81
CA VAL A 61 -17.04 9.10 -1.48
C VAL A 61 -17.76 9.90 -0.41
N GLN A 62 -18.24 9.22 0.61
CA GLN A 62 -18.81 9.85 1.80
C GLN A 62 -18.18 9.25 3.05
N ALA A 63 -17.72 10.11 3.96
CA ALA A 63 -17.17 9.71 5.25
C ALA A 63 -18.29 9.46 6.27
N PHE A 64 -18.10 8.42 7.07
CA PHE A 64 -18.91 8.03 8.21
C PHE A 64 -18.00 7.91 9.44
N GLN A 65 -18.58 7.82 10.64
CA GLN A 65 -17.80 7.69 11.88
C GLN A 65 -16.89 6.45 11.91
N GLY A 66 -17.33 5.36 11.30
CA GLY A 66 -16.64 4.07 11.30
C GLY A 66 -16.02 3.68 9.96
N GLY A 67 -16.10 4.54 8.94
CA GLY A 67 -15.60 4.20 7.61
C GLY A 67 -16.05 5.14 6.50
N TYR A 68 -16.14 4.59 5.30
CA TYR A 68 -16.54 5.30 4.10
C TYR A 68 -17.55 4.46 3.31
N LEU A 69 -18.49 5.15 2.65
CA LEU A 69 -19.17 4.58 1.49
C LEU A 69 -18.59 5.22 0.23
N THR A 70 -18.45 4.43 -0.82
CA THR A 70 -18.18 4.95 -2.16
C THR A 70 -19.31 4.60 -3.11
N TRP A 71 -19.41 5.34 -4.20
CA TRP A 71 -20.33 5.04 -5.30
C TRP A 71 -19.70 5.33 -6.64
N THR A 72 -20.01 4.47 -7.61
CA THR A 72 -19.86 4.69 -9.04
C THR A 72 -21.17 4.31 -9.72
N SER A 73 -21.31 4.58 -11.02
CA SER A 73 -22.47 4.11 -11.79
C SER A 73 -22.65 2.59 -11.76
N ALA A 74 -21.59 1.83 -11.43
CA ALA A 74 -21.64 0.38 -11.36
C ALA A 74 -22.04 -0.15 -9.97
N ALA A 75 -21.57 0.47 -8.88
CA ALA A 75 -21.76 -0.10 -7.54
C ALA A 75 -21.56 0.92 -6.40
N SER A 76 -22.12 0.57 -5.23
CA SER A 76 -21.76 1.16 -3.94
C SER A 76 -21.02 0.17 -3.06
N ASN A 77 -19.92 0.61 -2.44
CA ASN A 77 -19.08 -0.23 -1.58
C ASN A 77 -18.86 0.43 -0.23
N ASP A 78 -18.70 -0.38 0.80
CA ASP A 78 -18.43 0.02 2.17
C ASP A 78 -17.00 -0.31 2.58
N TYR A 79 -16.35 0.60 3.30
CA TYR A 79 -14.97 0.48 3.73
C TYR A 79 -14.85 0.85 5.21
N ARG A 80 -14.41 -0.08 6.04
CA ARG A 80 -14.13 0.21 7.44
C ARG A 80 -12.87 1.08 7.57
N HIS A 81 -12.82 1.92 8.61
CA HIS A 81 -11.58 2.60 8.96
C HIS A 81 -10.46 1.60 9.24
N THR A 82 -9.31 1.85 8.61
CA THR A 82 -8.05 1.14 8.83
C THR A 82 -6.90 2.16 8.88
N GLU A 83 -5.67 1.69 8.80
CA GLU A 83 -4.47 2.49 8.60
C GLU A 83 -4.56 3.41 7.38
N CYS A 84 -5.30 3.04 6.32
CA CYS A 84 -5.52 3.90 5.16
C CYS A 84 -6.18 5.24 5.51
N THR A 85 -6.97 5.30 6.59
CA THR A 85 -7.63 6.52 7.08
C THR A 85 -6.61 7.60 7.44
N THR A 86 -5.44 7.21 7.93
CA THR A 86 -4.36 8.12 8.35
C THR A 86 -3.78 8.94 7.19
N LEU A 87 -3.98 8.48 5.95
CA LEU A 87 -3.59 9.20 4.74
C LEU A 87 -4.49 10.42 4.47
N ASN A 88 -5.73 10.40 4.99
CA ASN A 88 -6.73 11.43 4.72
C ASN A 88 -6.71 12.58 5.72
N ASP A 89 -6.26 12.32 6.95
CA ASP A 89 -6.28 13.27 8.05
C ASP A 89 -4.91 13.92 8.34
N GLY A 90 -3.93 13.70 7.46
CA GLY A 90 -2.59 14.31 7.55
C GLY A 90 -1.71 13.74 8.65
N ARG A 91 -2.05 12.56 9.20
CA ARG A 91 -1.26 11.90 10.25
C ARG A 91 -0.09 11.08 9.70
N VAL A 92 0.01 10.85 8.40
CA VAL A 92 1.19 10.21 7.80
C VAL A 92 2.30 11.25 7.61
N LYS A 93 3.51 10.94 8.08
CA LYS A 93 4.69 11.82 8.00
C LYS A 93 5.26 11.97 6.59
N TYR A 94 4.99 11.00 5.72
CA TYR A 94 5.51 10.96 4.36
C TYR A 94 4.49 11.41 3.32
N THR A 95 4.96 12.07 2.27
CA THR A 95 4.11 12.44 1.13
C THR A 95 3.64 11.20 0.37
N THR A 96 2.39 11.27 -0.10
CA THR A 96 1.79 10.31 -1.04
C THR A 96 1.98 10.76 -2.50
N GLY A 97 2.43 12.00 -2.74
CA GLY A 97 2.43 12.60 -4.07
C GLY A 97 1.04 12.56 -4.71
N ASP A 98 1.00 12.29 -6.01
CA ASP A 98 -0.25 12.10 -6.76
C ASP A 98 -0.67 10.62 -6.88
N ALA A 99 -0.16 9.77 -5.98
CA ALA A 99 -0.42 8.34 -6.02
C ALA A 99 -1.93 8.04 -6.08
N LYS A 100 -2.31 7.11 -6.95
CA LYS A 100 -3.69 6.59 -6.97
C LYS A 100 -3.85 5.55 -5.88
N ARG A 101 -2.75 4.88 -5.53
CA ARG A 101 -2.69 3.85 -4.51
C ARG A 101 -1.45 4.00 -3.64
N VAL A 102 -1.63 3.72 -2.35
CA VAL A 102 -0.57 3.75 -1.35
C VAL A 102 -0.60 2.45 -0.59
N THR A 103 0.53 1.77 -0.51
CA THR A 103 0.70 0.57 0.33
C THR A 103 1.38 0.98 1.62
N LEU A 104 0.68 0.85 2.75
CA LEU A 104 1.27 1.04 4.07
C LEU A 104 1.82 -0.30 4.55
N THR A 105 3.12 -0.39 4.83
CA THR A 105 3.77 -1.57 5.41
C THR A 105 4.36 -1.23 6.77
N ILE A 106 3.69 -1.66 7.83
CA ILE A 106 3.87 -1.12 9.18
C ILE A 106 4.32 -2.23 10.13
N ALA A 107 5.50 -2.09 10.70
CA ALA A 107 5.93 -2.89 11.86
C ALA A 107 5.56 -2.18 13.17
N ALA A 108 5.33 -2.97 14.22
CA ALA A 108 5.02 -2.43 15.55
C ALA A 108 6.22 -1.69 16.18
N ASP A 109 7.43 -2.25 16.05
CA ASP A 109 8.69 -1.65 16.52
C ASP A 109 9.86 -2.14 15.66
N TYR A 110 11.06 -1.58 15.89
CA TYR A 110 12.31 -2.03 15.31
C TYR A 110 12.66 -3.45 15.75
N GLY A 111 13.47 -4.14 14.95
CA GLY A 111 13.83 -5.55 15.22
C GLY A 111 12.72 -6.55 14.94
N GLN A 112 11.56 -6.12 14.43
CA GLN A 112 10.43 -6.98 14.10
C GLN A 112 10.36 -7.22 12.59
N SER A 113 10.25 -8.48 12.19
CA SER A 113 10.08 -8.89 10.79
C SER A 113 8.62 -9.07 10.38
N TYR A 114 7.67 -8.98 11.31
CA TYR A 114 6.24 -9.04 11.03
C TYR A 114 5.70 -7.63 10.77
N ALA A 115 4.90 -7.47 9.72
CA ALA A 115 4.28 -6.21 9.36
C ALA A 115 2.79 -6.39 9.06
N THR A 116 2.02 -5.33 9.35
CA THR A 116 0.70 -5.14 8.75
C THR A 116 0.86 -4.47 7.40
N VAL A 117 0.19 -4.97 6.37
CA VAL A 117 0.19 -4.39 5.03
C VAL A 117 -1.22 -4.00 4.62
N ALA A 118 -1.44 -2.71 4.40
CA ALA A 118 -2.71 -2.15 3.96
C ALA A 118 -2.54 -1.51 2.58
N TYR A 119 -3.31 -1.97 1.60
CA TYR A 119 -3.32 -1.44 0.25
C TYR A 119 -4.49 -0.48 0.10
N CYS A 120 -4.17 0.81 -0.02
CA CYS A 120 -5.12 1.90 -0.06
C CYS A 120 -5.33 2.35 -1.50
N LYS A 121 -6.58 2.62 -1.88
CA LYS A 121 -6.94 3.22 -3.18
C LYS A 121 -7.59 4.58 -2.97
N ARG A 122 -7.30 5.53 -3.86
CA ARG A 122 -7.88 6.87 -3.82
C ARG A 122 -9.17 6.92 -4.63
N VAL A 123 -10.27 7.28 -3.99
CA VAL A 123 -11.60 7.44 -4.58
C VAL A 123 -12.08 8.85 -4.31
N ALA A 124 -12.37 9.61 -5.37
CA ALA A 124 -12.80 11.01 -5.28
C ALA A 124 -11.94 11.88 -4.33
N GLY A 125 -10.63 11.63 -4.31
CA GLY A 125 -9.67 12.36 -3.48
C GLY A 125 -9.35 11.73 -2.12
N THR A 126 -10.14 10.76 -1.65
CA THR A 126 -10.02 10.09 -0.35
C THR A 126 -9.45 8.69 -0.49
N TYR A 127 -8.45 8.33 0.32
CA TYR A 127 -7.94 6.97 0.41
C TYR A 127 -8.87 6.07 1.22
N VAL A 128 -9.28 4.95 0.64
CA VAL A 128 -10.02 3.87 1.29
C VAL A 128 -9.23 2.57 1.19
N THR A 129 -9.48 1.63 2.11
CA THR A 129 -8.81 0.31 2.11
C THR A 129 -9.32 -0.54 0.95
N ASP A 130 -8.45 -1.00 0.06
CA ASP A 130 -8.82 -2.03 -0.91
C ASP A 130 -8.72 -3.42 -0.26
N TRP A 131 -7.58 -3.72 0.37
CA TRP A 131 -7.40 -4.88 1.23
C TRP A 131 -6.35 -4.62 2.32
N ARG A 132 -6.33 -5.50 3.32
CA ARG A 132 -5.39 -5.48 4.43
C ARG A 132 -5.01 -6.92 4.78
N THR A 133 -3.72 -7.18 4.92
CA THR A 133 -3.17 -8.50 5.24
C THR A 133 -1.96 -8.37 6.16
N ASP A 134 -1.45 -9.49 6.65
CA ASP A 134 -0.11 -9.56 7.23
C ASP A 134 0.96 -9.77 6.15
N GLY A 135 2.19 -9.41 6.49
CA GLY A 135 3.35 -9.55 5.63
C GLY A 135 4.64 -9.70 6.43
N ARG A 136 5.74 -9.91 5.70
CA ARG A 136 7.08 -9.92 6.28
C ARG A 136 7.94 -8.83 5.67
N VAL A 137 8.91 -8.39 6.45
CA VAL A 137 9.94 -7.43 6.06
C VAL A 137 11.32 -8.05 6.31
N GLY A 138 12.39 -7.26 6.24
CA GLY A 138 13.74 -7.69 6.57
C GLY A 138 13.79 -8.43 7.92
N ALA A 139 14.59 -9.50 8.01
CA ALA A 139 14.66 -10.32 9.21
C ALA A 139 15.14 -9.55 10.46
N SER A 140 15.90 -8.47 10.27
CA SER A 140 16.32 -7.53 11.31
C SER A 140 15.32 -6.36 11.53
N GLY A 141 14.20 -6.36 10.81
CA GLY A 141 13.19 -5.31 10.81
C GLY A 141 13.60 -4.04 10.06
N PHE A 142 13.00 -2.92 10.43
CA PHE A 142 13.28 -1.62 9.79
C PHE A 142 14.51 -0.91 10.38
N LYS A 143 15.19 -0.11 9.56
CA LYS A 143 16.10 0.95 10.03
C LYS A 143 15.36 2.24 10.36
N PRO A 144 15.93 3.12 11.19
CA PRO A 144 15.38 4.47 11.39
C PRO A 144 15.33 5.30 10.10
N PRO A 145 14.42 6.29 10.02
CA PRO A 145 14.35 7.22 8.89
C PRO A 145 15.72 7.86 8.60
N GLY A 146 16.10 7.93 7.33
CA GLY A 146 17.36 8.54 6.89
C GLY A 146 18.61 7.69 7.15
N VAL A 147 18.50 6.54 7.82
CA VAL A 147 19.60 5.59 7.99
C VAL A 147 19.58 4.60 6.83
N PRO A 148 20.68 4.47 6.06
CA PRO A 148 20.78 3.45 5.03
C PRO A 148 20.47 2.06 5.58
N SER A 149 19.67 1.26 4.86
CA SER A 149 19.49 -0.15 5.20
C SER A 149 20.82 -0.90 5.13
N GLY A 150 21.72 -0.38 4.27
CA GLY A 150 22.97 -1.01 3.93
C GLY A 150 22.75 -2.23 3.04
N PRO A 151 23.81 -2.99 2.77
CA PRO A 151 23.73 -4.23 2.01
C PRO A 151 22.69 -5.19 2.57
N THR A 152 21.97 -5.87 1.68
CA THR A 152 20.88 -6.80 2.02
C THR A 152 21.29 -7.86 3.04
N ARG A 153 22.57 -8.25 3.11
CA ARG A 153 23.11 -9.16 4.14
C ARG A 153 22.89 -8.72 5.60
N TYR A 154 22.59 -7.44 5.86
CA TYR A 154 22.25 -6.96 7.20
C TYR A 154 20.77 -7.17 7.56
N ASN A 155 19.97 -7.64 6.61
CA ASN A 155 18.58 -8.04 6.75
C ASN A 155 17.64 -6.91 7.19
N TYR A 156 17.93 -5.66 6.86
CA TYR A 156 17.11 -4.52 7.24
C TYR A 156 16.27 -4.01 6.07
N SER A 157 15.02 -3.66 6.37
CA SER A 157 14.17 -2.88 5.48
C SER A 157 14.40 -1.37 5.69
N PRO A 158 14.32 -0.55 4.63
CA PRO A 158 14.38 0.90 4.75
C PRO A 158 13.08 1.48 5.31
N THR A 159 13.16 2.62 5.98
CA THR A 159 11.98 3.40 6.39
C THR A 159 11.82 4.63 5.48
N GLY A 160 10.65 4.82 4.90
CA GLY A 160 10.38 5.94 4.01
C GLY A 160 9.12 5.76 3.15
N SER A 161 9.01 6.63 2.14
CA SER A 161 7.98 6.57 1.10
C SER A 161 8.66 6.45 -0.24
N PHE A 162 8.35 5.40 -1.00
CA PHE A 162 9.03 5.03 -2.23
C PHE A 162 8.00 4.78 -3.33
N SER A 163 8.23 5.33 -4.51
CA SER A 163 7.46 5.03 -5.70
C SER A 163 7.69 3.59 -6.17
N VAL A 164 6.71 3.08 -6.88
CA VAL A 164 6.77 1.82 -7.63
C VAL A 164 6.64 2.17 -9.11
N THR A 165 7.62 1.77 -9.90
CA THR A 165 7.70 2.16 -11.31
C THR A 165 7.82 0.98 -12.26
N GLU A 166 8.22 -0.20 -11.78
CA GLU A 166 8.37 -1.39 -12.61
C GLU A 166 8.07 -2.65 -11.82
N ALA A 167 7.66 -3.69 -12.54
CA ALA A 167 7.38 -5.03 -12.04
C ALA A 167 8.20 -6.06 -12.79
N PHE A 168 8.34 -7.24 -12.21
CA PHE A 168 9.07 -8.36 -12.80
C PHE A 168 8.46 -9.71 -12.40
N GLY A 169 8.89 -10.76 -13.08
CA GLY A 169 8.57 -12.14 -12.72
C GLY A 169 8.64 -13.08 -13.92
N LEU A 170 7.99 -14.24 -13.82
CA LEU A 170 8.00 -15.26 -14.88
C LEU A 170 6.98 -15.01 -15.99
N GLY A 171 6.08 -14.04 -15.82
CA GLY A 171 5.08 -13.68 -16.83
C GLY A 171 4.12 -12.61 -16.34
N ASN A 172 3.77 -11.66 -17.20
CA ASN A 172 2.99 -10.48 -16.82
C ASN A 172 1.56 -10.88 -16.35
N PRO A 173 1.17 -10.57 -15.09
CA PRO A 173 -0.16 -10.92 -14.55
C PRO A 173 -1.30 -10.00 -15.06
N GLY A 174 -1.02 -9.09 -15.99
CA GLY A 174 -1.93 -8.04 -16.46
C GLY A 174 -1.72 -6.71 -15.75
N THR A 175 -0.48 -6.41 -15.34
CA THR A 175 -0.14 -5.13 -14.68
C THR A 175 -0.05 -3.97 -15.68
N ALA A 176 -0.36 -2.76 -15.21
CA ALA A 176 -0.09 -1.51 -15.92
C ALA A 176 1.35 -0.99 -15.70
N LEU A 177 2.10 -1.57 -14.77
CA LEU A 177 3.52 -1.27 -14.58
C LEU A 177 4.33 -1.81 -15.77
N PRO A 178 5.36 -1.11 -16.25
CA PRO A 178 6.40 -1.70 -17.07
C PRO A 178 6.86 -3.03 -16.47
N TYR A 179 6.73 -4.11 -17.24
CA TYR A 179 6.94 -5.47 -16.74
C TYR A 179 8.15 -6.13 -17.39
N ARG A 180 9.06 -6.64 -16.56
CA ARG A 180 10.24 -7.40 -16.99
C ARG A 180 10.02 -8.89 -16.81
N THR A 181 9.98 -9.61 -17.93
CA THR A 181 10.01 -11.08 -17.88
C THR A 181 11.44 -11.52 -17.58
N LEU A 182 11.61 -12.23 -16.46
CA LEU A 182 12.92 -12.74 -16.03
C LEU A 182 13.37 -13.89 -16.94
N ASN A 183 14.69 -14.03 -17.09
CA ASN A 183 15.35 -15.09 -17.86
C ASN A 183 16.61 -15.58 -17.11
N PRO A 184 17.27 -16.67 -17.54
CA PRO A 184 18.44 -17.22 -16.84
C PRO A 184 19.59 -16.24 -16.55
N ASN A 185 19.70 -15.15 -17.30
CA ASN A 185 20.73 -14.13 -17.15
C ASN A 185 20.29 -12.97 -16.25
N SER A 186 19.03 -12.89 -15.83
CA SER A 186 18.50 -11.79 -15.03
C SER A 186 19.19 -11.63 -13.68
N ARG A 187 19.82 -10.47 -13.46
CA ARG A 187 20.49 -10.10 -12.20
C ARG A 187 20.03 -8.74 -11.70
N TRP A 188 20.12 -8.55 -10.39
CA TRP A 188 20.07 -7.22 -9.78
C TRP A 188 21.41 -6.91 -9.11
N GLY A 189 22.02 -5.79 -9.48
CA GLY A 189 23.36 -5.42 -9.00
C GLY A 189 23.37 -5.13 -7.51
N GLY A 190 24.15 -5.91 -6.78
CA GLY A 190 24.39 -5.77 -5.35
C GLY A 190 25.84 -5.47 -5.01
N ASN A 191 26.76 -5.56 -5.97
CA ASN A 191 28.17 -5.19 -5.78
C ASN A 191 28.36 -3.65 -5.78
N PRO A 192 28.70 -3.02 -4.65
CA PRO A 192 28.99 -1.60 -4.62
C PRO A 192 30.20 -1.27 -5.51
N TRP A 193 30.31 -0.01 -5.92
CA TRP A 193 31.39 0.51 -6.78
C TRP A 193 31.35 -0.01 -8.22
N THR A 194 30.23 -0.61 -8.62
CA THR A 194 29.95 -0.98 -10.01
C THR A 194 28.82 -0.11 -10.58
N ASP A 195 28.84 0.10 -11.90
CA ASP A 195 27.79 0.86 -12.58
C ASP A 195 26.43 0.17 -12.56
N THR A 196 26.41 -1.14 -12.29
CA THR A 196 25.22 -1.99 -12.16
C THR A 196 24.59 -1.94 -10.76
N TYR A 197 25.26 -1.34 -9.76
CA TYR A 197 24.76 -1.31 -8.39
C TYR A 197 23.33 -0.75 -8.32
N ASN A 198 22.44 -1.49 -7.66
CA ASN A 198 21.01 -1.26 -7.53
C ASN A 198 20.24 -1.10 -8.86
N LYS A 199 20.67 -1.80 -9.91
CA LYS A 199 20.03 -1.84 -11.22
C LYS A 199 19.88 -3.27 -11.72
N TYR A 200 18.86 -3.50 -12.55
CA TYR A 200 18.77 -4.70 -13.35
C TYR A 200 19.89 -4.73 -14.40
N PHE A 201 20.47 -5.90 -14.61
CA PHE A 201 21.34 -6.20 -15.75
C PHE A 201 21.29 -7.69 -16.09
N GLU A 202 21.90 -8.09 -17.20
CA GLU A 202 21.99 -9.49 -17.60
C GLU A 202 23.43 -9.99 -17.57
N SER A 203 23.63 -11.17 -16.99
CA SER A 203 24.94 -11.82 -16.93
C SER A 203 24.82 -13.34 -16.88
N THR A 204 25.66 -14.01 -17.67
CA THR A 204 25.82 -15.47 -17.69
C THR A 204 26.75 -15.98 -16.58
N SER A 205 27.51 -15.09 -15.94
CA SER A 205 28.47 -15.45 -14.89
C SER A 205 27.78 -15.54 -13.52
N TRP A 206 28.32 -16.39 -12.64
CA TRP A 206 27.94 -16.36 -11.23
C TRP A 206 28.47 -15.07 -10.61
N VAL A 207 27.58 -14.26 -10.06
CA VAL A 207 27.85 -12.87 -9.69
C VAL A 207 27.73 -12.71 -8.17
N GLY A 208 28.88 -12.62 -7.49
CA GLY A 208 29.00 -12.81 -6.03
C GLY A 208 27.98 -12.08 -5.15
N TYR A 209 28.01 -10.74 -5.12
CA TYR A 209 27.10 -9.93 -4.30
C TYR A 209 25.77 -9.58 -5.00
N ASP A 210 25.63 -9.94 -6.28
CA ASP A 210 24.45 -9.59 -7.07
C ASP A 210 23.35 -10.61 -6.86
N GLU A 211 22.10 -10.16 -6.87
CA GLU A 211 20.97 -11.05 -6.73
C GLU A 211 20.66 -11.77 -8.04
N ASN A 212 20.64 -13.10 -7.98
CA ASN A 212 20.22 -13.94 -9.08
C ASN A 212 18.69 -14.02 -9.12
N MET A 213 18.07 -13.08 -9.82
CA MET A 213 16.62 -12.97 -9.84
C MET A 213 15.94 -14.22 -10.43
N TRP A 214 16.55 -14.85 -11.43
CA TRP A 214 16.03 -16.07 -12.04
C TRP A 214 16.01 -17.26 -11.08
N TYR A 215 17.08 -17.40 -10.29
CA TYR A 215 17.15 -18.44 -9.26
C TYR A 215 16.03 -18.29 -8.23
N PHE A 216 15.78 -17.08 -7.75
CA PHE A 216 14.68 -16.82 -6.80
C PHE A 216 13.30 -16.96 -7.43
N ALA A 217 13.16 -16.73 -8.74
CA ALA A 217 11.89 -16.89 -9.44
C ALA A 217 11.53 -18.36 -9.72
N THR A 218 12.54 -19.18 -10.04
CA THR A 218 12.34 -20.59 -10.48
C THR A 218 12.65 -21.63 -9.40
N GLY A 219 13.32 -21.22 -8.32
CA GLY A 219 13.62 -22.07 -7.17
C GLY A 219 12.37 -22.40 -6.35
N GLY A 220 12.53 -23.32 -5.39
CA GLY A 220 11.42 -23.79 -4.56
C GLY A 220 10.81 -22.70 -3.66
N SER A 221 11.61 -21.71 -3.26
CA SER A 221 11.14 -20.56 -2.48
C SER A 221 10.32 -19.56 -3.29
N HIS A 222 10.42 -19.58 -4.62
CA HIS A 222 9.57 -18.83 -5.57
C HIS A 222 9.37 -17.34 -5.27
N ASP A 223 10.29 -16.71 -4.53
CA ASP A 223 10.17 -15.33 -4.05
C ASP A 223 9.87 -14.36 -5.20
N TYR A 224 10.55 -14.53 -6.34
CA TYR A 224 10.50 -13.61 -7.49
C TYR A 224 9.68 -14.15 -8.66
N ARG A 225 8.78 -15.11 -8.41
CA ARG A 225 7.84 -15.57 -9.44
C ARG A 225 6.94 -14.40 -9.87
N GLN A 226 6.57 -13.52 -8.94
CA GLN A 226 6.10 -12.16 -9.20
C GLN A 226 6.71 -11.16 -8.21
N GLY A 227 6.95 -9.93 -8.66
CA GLY A 227 7.40 -8.85 -7.79
C GLY A 227 7.33 -7.46 -8.40
N ALA A 228 7.46 -6.45 -7.54
CA ALA A 228 7.54 -5.05 -7.90
C ALA A 228 8.78 -4.40 -7.30
N VAL A 229 9.37 -3.47 -8.05
CA VAL A 229 10.53 -2.71 -7.58
C VAL A 229 10.10 -1.57 -6.69
N ILE A 230 10.67 -1.51 -5.48
CA ILE A 230 10.55 -0.38 -4.57
C ILE A 230 11.72 0.55 -4.85
N ASN A 231 11.46 1.81 -5.19
CA ASN A 231 12.50 2.78 -5.56
C ASN A 231 13.28 3.33 -4.36
N TYR A 232 13.77 2.42 -3.53
CA TYR A 232 14.73 2.73 -2.47
C TYR A 232 16.14 2.81 -3.05
N ASN A 233 16.87 3.88 -2.72
CA ASN A 233 18.24 4.12 -3.17
C ASN A 233 18.39 4.07 -4.70
N ARG A 234 17.40 4.57 -5.44
CA ARG A 234 17.42 4.61 -6.91
C ARG A 234 16.40 5.60 -7.47
N PRO A 235 16.58 6.02 -8.75
CA PRO A 235 15.60 6.85 -9.43
C PRO A 235 14.23 6.18 -9.52
N PRO A 236 13.13 6.96 -9.51
CA PRO A 236 13.11 8.42 -9.53
C PRO A 236 13.18 9.09 -8.14
N ASP A 237 13.10 8.33 -7.04
CA ASP A 237 13.01 8.95 -5.69
C ASP A 237 14.36 9.44 -5.15
N SER A 238 15.49 8.88 -5.60
CA SER A 238 16.83 9.37 -5.25
C SER A 238 17.88 9.02 -6.30
N GLU A 239 19.05 9.64 -6.22
CA GLU A 239 20.25 9.07 -6.86
C GLU A 239 20.65 7.77 -6.16
N ILE A 240 21.43 6.93 -6.86
CA ILE A 240 21.98 5.71 -6.29
C ILE A 240 23.21 6.08 -5.46
N VAL A 241 23.15 5.82 -4.17
CA VAL A 241 24.29 5.93 -3.24
C VAL A 241 24.88 4.54 -3.05
N GLN A 242 26.17 4.40 -3.35
CA GLN A 242 26.89 3.13 -3.21
C GLN A 242 26.84 2.64 -1.76
N ASP A 243 26.65 1.33 -1.58
CA ASP A 243 26.55 0.65 -0.27
C ASP A 243 25.39 1.10 0.63
N ALA A 244 24.46 1.94 0.16
CA ALA A 244 23.30 2.38 0.95
C ALA A 244 22.14 1.36 1.00
N GLY A 245 22.22 0.30 0.20
CA GLY A 245 21.24 -0.78 0.09
C GLY A 245 20.73 -0.94 -1.34
N PHE A 246 20.31 -2.16 -1.68
CA PHE A 246 19.91 -2.52 -3.04
C PHE A 246 18.81 -3.57 -3.02
N ALA A 247 18.18 -3.81 -4.17
CA ALA A 247 17.20 -4.88 -4.37
C ALA A 247 16.09 -4.94 -3.30
N ILE A 248 15.48 -3.80 -3.02
CA ILE A 248 14.30 -3.75 -2.16
C ILE A 248 13.07 -3.89 -3.05
N PHE A 249 12.34 -4.99 -2.87
CA PHE A 249 11.19 -5.36 -3.67
C PHE A 249 9.96 -5.62 -2.78
N LEU A 250 8.79 -5.64 -3.41
CA LEU A 250 7.60 -6.31 -2.89
C LEU A 250 7.41 -7.58 -3.71
N HIS A 251 7.40 -8.75 -3.08
CA HIS A 251 7.41 -10.02 -3.80
C HIS A 251 6.64 -11.15 -3.07
N GLU A 252 6.51 -12.31 -3.72
CA GLU A 252 5.77 -13.48 -3.23
C GLU A 252 6.52 -14.21 -2.09
N HIS A 253 5.97 -15.33 -1.60
CA HIS A 253 6.59 -16.14 -0.55
C HIS A 253 6.78 -15.38 0.78
N LYS A 254 5.71 -15.33 1.59
CA LYS A 254 5.60 -14.60 2.87
C LYS A 254 6.52 -15.12 3.99
N VAL A 255 7.82 -14.88 3.86
CA VAL A 255 8.86 -15.18 4.85
C VAL A 255 9.77 -13.97 5.09
N PRO A 256 10.39 -13.83 6.28
CA PRO A 256 11.37 -12.77 6.52
C PRO A 256 12.45 -12.73 5.44
N THR A 257 12.76 -11.55 4.94
CA THR A 257 13.65 -11.35 3.79
C THR A 257 14.96 -10.68 4.21
N ALA A 258 15.81 -10.36 3.26
CA ALA A 258 16.99 -9.54 3.46
C ALA A 258 16.68 -8.01 3.56
N GLY A 259 15.44 -7.60 3.26
CA GLY A 259 15.04 -6.19 3.30
C GLY A 259 13.78 -5.87 2.49
N CYS A 260 13.38 -6.76 1.59
CA CYS A 260 12.13 -6.72 0.83
C CYS A 260 10.87 -6.84 1.71
N ILE A 261 9.74 -6.47 1.14
CA ILE A 261 8.41 -6.84 1.63
C ILE A 261 8.03 -8.15 0.96
N SER A 262 7.62 -9.15 1.73
CA SER A 262 7.05 -10.39 1.17
C SER A 262 5.64 -10.64 1.68
N LEU A 263 4.77 -11.09 0.76
CA LEU A 263 3.34 -11.30 0.97
C LEU A 263 2.92 -12.67 0.44
N ASP A 264 1.68 -13.06 0.73
CA ASP A 264 1.07 -14.21 0.05
C ASP A 264 0.88 -13.91 -1.44
N ASP A 265 1.00 -14.94 -2.28
CA ASP A 265 0.97 -14.85 -3.75
C ASP A 265 -0.25 -14.05 -4.27
N TRP A 266 -1.43 -14.30 -3.70
CA TRP A 266 -2.66 -13.59 -4.10
C TRP A 266 -2.55 -12.07 -3.92
N ALA A 267 -1.88 -11.62 -2.86
CA ALA A 267 -1.78 -10.20 -2.53
C ALA A 267 -0.79 -9.51 -3.46
N VAL A 268 0.30 -10.20 -3.85
CA VAL A 268 1.26 -9.69 -4.83
C VAL A 268 0.62 -9.62 -6.21
N GLU A 269 -0.08 -10.66 -6.65
CA GLU A 269 -0.80 -10.64 -7.92
C GLU A 269 -1.84 -9.52 -7.98
N ASP A 270 -2.65 -9.37 -6.93
CA ASP A 270 -3.67 -8.30 -6.87
C ASP A 270 -3.02 -6.91 -6.85
N PHE A 271 -1.95 -6.73 -6.08
CA PHE A 271 -1.13 -5.51 -6.07
C PHE A 271 -0.63 -5.18 -7.48
N LEU A 272 -0.03 -6.15 -8.18
CA LEU A 272 0.54 -5.92 -9.51
C LEU A 272 -0.55 -5.56 -10.53
N ARG A 273 -1.69 -6.26 -10.54
CA ARG A 273 -2.79 -6.00 -11.48
C ARG A 273 -3.39 -4.61 -11.30
N LYS A 274 -3.33 -4.03 -10.10
CA LYS A 274 -4.02 -2.78 -9.76
C LYS A 274 -3.10 -1.56 -9.62
N SER A 275 -1.82 -1.75 -9.37
CA SER A 275 -0.84 -0.67 -9.23
C SER A 275 -0.48 -0.07 -10.59
N THR A 276 -0.19 1.22 -10.57
CA THR A 276 0.23 2.02 -11.72
C THR A 276 1.53 2.76 -11.43
N PRO A 277 2.33 3.13 -12.45
CA PRO A 277 3.56 3.87 -12.22
C PRO A 277 3.32 5.15 -11.41
N GLY A 278 4.08 5.33 -10.32
CA GLY A 278 3.94 6.47 -9.42
C GLY A 278 3.11 6.19 -8.16
N ASP A 279 2.43 5.04 -8.08
CA ASP A 279 1.90 4.54 -6.81
C ASP A 279 3.03 4.33 -5.81
N ARG A 280 2.73 4.44 -4.51
CA ARG A 280 3.77 4.49 -3.47
C ARG A 280 3.63 3.41 -2.43
N ILE A 281 4.76 3.01 -1.86
CA ILE A 281 4.86 2.19 -0.67
C ILE A 281 5.46 3.06 0.44
N ILE A 282 4.71 3.21 1.54
CA ILE A 282 5.18 3.85 2.76
C ILE A 282 5.43 2.74 3.77
N MET A 283 6.68 2.59 4.19
CA MET A 283 7.12 1.46 5.00
C MET A 283 8.03 1.90 6.15
N GLY A 284 7.96 1.22 7.28
CA GLY A 284 8.63 1.61 8.53
C GLY A 284 7.91 1.12 9.79
N VAL A 285 8.36 1.63 10.94
CA VAL A 285 7.68 1.41 12.22
C VAL A 285 6.58 2.44 12.44
N ALA A 286 5.49 2.06 13.12
CA ALA A 286 4.30 2.90 13.28
C ALA A 286 4.62 4.31 13.81
N ARG A 287 5.47 4.42 14.84
CA ARG A 287 5.86 5.72 15.43
C ARG A 287 6.62 6.65 14.49
N ASP A 288 7.24 6.11 13.44
CA ASP A 288 8.04 6.87 12.48
C ASP A 288 7.32 7.10 11.15
N ILE A 289 6.26 6.35 10.87
CA ILE A 289 5.33 6.61 9.76
C ILE A 289 4.26 7.62 10.16
N PHE A 290 3.73 7.54 11.39
CA PHE A 290 2.59 8.33 11.84
C PHE A 290 3.00 9.45 12.82
N ARG A 291 2.19 10.52 12.86
CA ARG A 291 2.24 11.63 13.81
C ARG A 291 1.36 11.36 15.03
#